data_AF-A0A955J1H3-F1
#
_entry.id   AF-A0A955J1H3-F1
#
_cell.length_a   1.000
_cell.length_b   1.000
_cell.length_c   1.000
_cell.angle_alpha   90.00
_cell.angle_beta   90.00
_cell.angle_gamma   90.00
#
_symmetry.space_group_name_H-M   'P 1'
#
loop_
_entity.id
_entity.type
_entity.pdbx_description
1 polymer ?
#
loop_
_entity_poly.entity_id
_entity_poly.type
_entity_poly.pdbx_seq_one_letter_code
_entity_poly.pdbx_strand_id
1 'polypeptide(L)'
;EKDASRNDDLDRLRLAATSALVSRNDTLIVASVSCIFGLGSPDAYKASVIDLRVGMEFERDELLGKFVNLQYDRNDMDLKRGTFRVRGDVVELYPAYDELAYRIQLFGDDIERLAIINPLTGATIEETEQLYVYPAVHYVMPQERVEIAVASIKEELEQRLMELRRQGK
;
A
#
# COMPACT_ATOMS: atom_id res chain seq x y z
N GLU A 1 -7.81 -15.19 17.74
CA GLU A 1 -7.34 -13.81 17.99
C GLU A 1 -5.82 -13.70 18.18
N LYS A 2 -5.18 -14.39 19.12
CA LYS A 2 -3.73 -14.26 19.40
C LYS A 2 -2.75 -14.58 18.25
N ASP A 3 -3.11 -15.48 17.33
CA ASP A 3 -2.21 -15.83 16.21
C ASP A 3 -2.31 -14.84 15.02
N ALA A 4 -3.48 -14.25 14.79
CA ALA A 4 -3.67 -13.27 13.72
C ALA A 4 -2.95 -11.94 14.05
N SER A 5 -3.07 -11.46 15.29
CA SER A 5 -2.41 -10.21 15.70
C SER A 5 -0.89 -10.28 15.64
N ARG A 6 -0.30 -11.46 15.91
CA ARG A 6 1.16 -11.67 15.78
C ARG A 6 1.62 -11.57 14.32
N ASN A 7 0.76 -11.97 13.39
CA ASN A 7 1.10 -11.94 11.98
C ASN A 7 0.97 -10.53 11.41
N ASP A 8 -0.09 -9.80 11.78
CA ASP A 8 -0.31 -8.42 11.33
C ASP A 8 0.84 -7.48 11.77
N ASP A 9 1.35 -7.65 12.99
CA ASP A 9 2.49 -6.87 13.47
C ASP A 9 3.79 -7.24 12.73
N LEU A 10 3.98 -8.52 12.39
CA LEU A 10 5.13 -8.94 11.58
C LEU A 10 5.06 -8.37 10.16
N ASP A 11 3.90 -8.41 9.53
CA ASP A 11 3.70 -7.86 8.18
C ASP A 11 3.90 -6.34 8.18
N ARG A 12 3.39 -5.64 9.19
CA ARG A 12 3.68 -4.22 9.40
C ARG A 12 5.18 -3.95 9.51
N LEU A 13 5.90 -4.71 10.34
CA LEU A 13 7.36 -4.54 10.49
C LEU A 13 8.12 -4.80 9.19
N ARG A 14 7.68 -5.78 8.38
CA ARG A 14 8.26 -6.03 7.05
C ARG A 14 8.02 -4.85 6.11
N LEU A 15 6.82 -4.29 6.09
CA LEU A 15 6.49 -3.12 5.26
C LEU A 15 7.23 -1.86 5.74
N ALA A 16 7.35 -1.67 7.06
CA ALA A 16 8.14 -0.60 7.66
C ALA A 16 9.62 -0.68 7.28
N ALA A 17 10.20 -1.88 7.28
CA ALA A 17 11.58 -2.08 6.85
C ALA A 17 11.79 -1.68 5.38
N THR A 18 10.87 -2.08 4.49
CA THR A 18 10.97 -1.74 3.06
C THR A 18 10.68 -0.27 2.78
N SER A 19 9.71 0.35 3.46
CA SER A 19 9.44 1.78 3.28
C SER A 19 10.60 2.63 3.81
N ALA A 20 11.24 2.25 4.93
CA ALA A 20 12.42 2.91 5.46
C ALA A 20 13.63 2.86 4.49
N LEU A 21 13.88 1.72 3.84
CA LEU A 21 14.94 1.61 2.83
C LEU A 21 14.72 2.51 1.60
N VAL A 22 13.46 2.80 1.28
CA VAL A 22 13.11 3.67 0.16
C VAL A 22 13.16 5.14 0.55
N SER A 23 12.79 5.46 1.80
CA SER A 23 12.66 6.84 2.26
C SER A 23 13.98 7.47 2.71
N ARG A 24 14.92 6.69 3.26
CA ARG A 24 16.15 7.20 3.87
C ARG A 24 17.32 6.22 3.81
N ASN A 25 18.54 6.77 3.81
CA ASN A 25 19.78 5.99 3.71
C ASN A 25 20.30 5.46 5.05
N ASP A 26 19.89 6.07 6.16
CA ASP A 26 20.30 5.72 7.52
C ASP A 26 19.34 4.70 8.16
N THR A 27 19.25 3.53 7.52
CA THR A 27 18.37 2.43 7.90
C THR A 27 19.20 1.17 8.22
N LEU A 28 18.97 0.57 9.40
CA LEU A 28 19.53 -0.73 9.77
C LEU A 28 18.39 -1.74 9.99
N ILE A 29 18.44 -2.86 9.29
CA ILE A 29 17.43 -3.93 9.38
C ILE A 29 18.07 -5.18 9.98
N VAL A 30 17.43 -5.71 11.03
CA VAL A 30 17.72 -7.05 11.55
C VAL A 30 16.70 -8.00 10.98
N ALA A 31 17.13 -9.00 10.20
CA ALA A 31 16.25 -9.93 9.52
C ALA A 31 16.66 -11.39 9.73
N SER A 32 15.67 -12.28 9.65
CA SER A 32 15.90 -13.71 9.54
C SER A 32 16.19 -14.10 8.07
N VAL A 33 16.48 -15.38 7.83
CA VAL A 33 16.71 -15.93 6.47
C VAL A 33 15.56 -15.64 5.49
N SER A 34 14.35 -15.35 5.97
CA SER A 34 13.22 -14.95 5.11
C SER A 34 13.46 -13.69 4.27
N CYS A 35 14.52 -12.91 4.54
CA CYS A 35 14.86 -11.72 3.74
C CYS A 35 15.28 -12.01 2.29
N ILE A 36 15.64 -13.26 1.97
CA ILE A 36 16.01 -13.66 0.60
C ILE A 36 14.79 -14.03 -0.25
N PHE A 37 13.58 -14.02 0.34
CA PHE A 37 12.35 -14.42 -0.32
C PHE A 37 11.27 -13.35 -0.20
N GLY A 38 10.35 -13.40 -1.15
CA GLY A 38 9.02 -12.83 -0.97
C GLY A 38 8.96 -11.30 -1.05
N LEU A 39 9.64 -10.71 -2.03
CA LEU A 39 9.59 -9.28 -2.33
C LEU A 39 9.34 -9.09 -3.83
N GLY A 40 8.53 -8.08 -4.17
CA GLY A 40 8.39 -7.61 -5.55
C GLY A 40 9.62 -6.84 -6.03
N SER A 41 9.53 -6.26 -7.23
CA SER A 41 10.58 -5.40 -7.76
C SER A 41 10.73 -4.13 -6.89
N PRO A 42 11.94 -3.83 -6.37
CA PRO A 42 12.17 -2.60 -5.61
C PRO A 42 11.86 -1.34 -6.42
N ASP A 43 12.18 -1.34 -7.71
CA ASP A 43 11.91 -0.20 -8.59
C ASP A 43 10.41 0.03 -8.79
N ALA A 44 9.62 -1.05 -8.93
CA ALA A 44 8.17 -0.96 -9.02
C ALA A 44 7.56 -0.43 -7.71
N TYR A 45 8.05 -0.89 -6.56
CA TYR A 45 7.61 -0.40 -5.25
C TYR A 45 7.90 1.11 -5.10
N LYS A 46 9.12 1.54 -5.44
CA LYS A 46 9.52 2.95 -5.44
C LYS A 46 8.68 3.80 -6.39
N ALA A 47 8.44 3.33 -7.60
CA ALA A 47 7.66 4.04 -8.62
C ALA A 47 6.18 4.19 -8.26
N SER A 48 5.67 3.36 -7.35
CA SER A 48 4.28 3.38 -6.92
C SER A 48 4.02 4.34 -5.76
N VAL A 49 5.06 4.91 -5.14
CA VAL A 49 4.91 5.83 -4.00
C VAL A 49 4.16 7.09 -4.43
N ILE A 50 3.14 7.47 -3.66
CA ILE A 50 2.41 8.71 -3.86
C ILE A 50 3.04 9.79 -2.98
N ASP A 51 3.46 10.89 -3.60
CA ASP A 51 3.89 12.12 -2.94
C ASP A 51 2.67 13.06 -2.83
N LEU A 52 2.27 13.39 -1.60
CA LEU A 52 1.18 14.32 -1.30
C LEU A 52 1.78 15.57 -0.67
N ARG A 53 1.40 16.75 -1.19
CA ARG A 53 1.87 18.04 -0.69
C ARG A 53 0.70 19.00 -0.51
N VAL A 54 0.77 19.84 0.51
CA VAL A 54 -0.17 20.94 0.67
C VAL A 54 -0.09 21.88 -0.54
N GLY A 55 -1.24 22.31 -1.05
CA GLY A 55 -1.38 23.13 -2.25
C GLY A 55 -1.27 22.38 -3.57
N MET A 56 -1.14 21.04 -3.55
CA MET A 56 -1.19 20.23 -4.77
C MET A 56 -2.65 20.06 -5.23
N GLU A 57 -2.89 20.33 -6.52
CA GLU A 57 -4.15 19.98 -7.18
C GLU A 57 -4.21 18.45 -7.34
N PHE A 58 -5.17 17.84 -6.68
CA PHE A 58 -5.44 16.42 -6.66
C PHE A 58 -6.94 16.17 -6.48
N GLU A 59 -7.61 15.76 -7.57
CA GLU A 59 -9.02 15.38 -7.52
C GLU A 59 -9.23 14.23 -6.54
N ARG A 60 -10.27 14.33 -5.70
CA ARG A 60 -10.55 13.34 -4.66
C ARG A 60 -10.63 11.92 -5.22
N ASP A 61 -11.41 11.71 -6.28
CA ASP A 61 -11.66 10.35 -6.79
C ASP A 61 -10.40 9.76 -7.45
N GLU A 62 -9.54 10.59 -8.04
CA GLU A 62 -8.20 10.17 -8.49
C GLU A 62 -7.36 9.70 -7.30
N LEU A 63 -7.35 10.47 -6.19
CA LEU A 63 -6.59 10.13 -4.99
C LEU A 63 -7.02 8.77 -4.42
N LEU A 64 -8.34 8.54 -4.33
CA LEU A 64 -8.88 7.26 -3.87
C LEU A 64 -8.49 6.11 -4.82
N GLY A 65 -8.54 6.35 -6.13
CA GLY A 65 -8.09 5.39 -7.14
C GLY A 65 -6.61 5.01 -6.97
N LYS A 66 -5.74 5.98 -6.67
CA LYS A 66 -4.33 5.68 -6.40
C LYS A 66 -4.14 4.88 -5.11
N PHE A 67 -4.92 5.13 -4.06
CA PHE A 67 -4.86 4.31 -2.84
C PHE A 67 -5.29 2.86 -3.10
N VAL A 68 -6.32 2.65 -3.91
CA VAL A 68 -6.72 1.30 -4.35
C VAL A 68 -5.61 0.62 -5.15
N ASN A 69 -4.95 1.35 -6.06
CA ASN A 69 -3.80 0.83 -6.81
C ASN A 69 -2.62 0.44 -5.90
N LEU A 70 -2.46 1.14 -4.77
CA LEU A 70 -1.52 0.79 -3.70
C LEU A 70 -1.99 -0.34 -2.78
N GLN A 71 -3.11 -1.00 -3.10
CA GLN A 71 -3.71 -2.10 -2.34
C GLN A 71 -4.25 -1.70 -0.97
N TYR A 72 -4.70 -0.45 -0.82
CA TYR A 72 -5.49 -0.05 0.34
C TYR A 72 -6.97 -0.31 0.11
N ASP A 73 -7.66 -0.86 1.11
CA ASP A 73 -9.10 -1.07 1.06
C ASP A 73 -9.86 0.17 1.56
N ARG A 74 -10.95 0.51 0.88
CA ARG A 74 -11.88 1.52 1.40
C ARG A 74 -12.77 0.91 2.50
N ASN A 75 -12.75 1.49 3.69
CA ASN A 75 -13.61 1.10 4.80
C ASN A 75 -14.09 2.33 5.59
N ASP A 76 -15.28 2.83 5.25
CA ASP A 76 -15.82 4.05 5.84
C ASP A 76 -16.23 3.89 7.32
N MET A 77 -16.42 2.63 7.78
CA MET A 77 -16.87 2.31 9.13
C MET A 77 -15.70 2.19 10.12
N ASP A 78 -14.64 1.47 9.74
CA ASP A 78 -13.54 1.12 10.63
C ASP A 78 -12.19 1.42 10.00
N LEU A 79 -11.41 2.28 10.65
CA LEU A 79 -10.09 2.69 10.18
C LEU A 79 -9.04 1.77 10.79
N LYS A 80 -8.71 0.70 10.06
CA LYS A 80 -7.66 -0.28 10.40
C LYS A 80 -6.45 -0.13 9.48
N ARG A 81 -5.30 -0.68 9.85
CA ARG A 81 -4.10 -0.69 9.00
C ARG A 81 -4.41 -1.23 7.60
N GLY A 82 -3.84 -0.60 6.57
CA GLY A 82 -4.06 -0.97 5.18
C GLY A 82 -5.42 -0.50 4.62
N THR A 83 -6.11 0.41 5.31
CA THR A 83 -7.40 0.94 4.84
C THR A 83 -7.43 2.46 4.81
N PHE A 84 -8.38 3.01 4.07
CA PHE A 84 -8.73 4.42 4.12
C PHE A 84 -10.25 4.61 4.23
N ARG A 85 -10.66 5.77 4.72
CA ARG A 85 -12.06 6.18 4.80
C ARG A 85 -12.25 7.60 4.33
N VAL A 86 -13.47 7.92 3.90
CA VAL A 86 -13.82 9.26 3.40
C VAL A 86 -14.96 9.84 4.23
N ARG A 87 -14.78 11.09 4.67
CA ARG A 87 -15.78 11.87 5.40
C ARG A 87 -15.87 13.28 4.81
N GLY A 88 -16.75 13.45 3.82
CA GLY A 88 -16.84 14.69 3.05
C GLY A 88 -15.55 14.93 2.27
N ASP A 89 -14.86 16.01 2.59
CA ASP A 89 -13.60 16.41 1.95
C ASP A 89 -12.36 15.94 2.74
N VAL A 90 -12.58 15.15 3.80
CA VAL A 90 -11.51 14.56 4.60
C VAL A 90 -11.33 13.11 4.22
N VAL A 91 -10.13 12.75 3.79
CA VAL A 91 -9.69 11.37 3.60
C VAL A 91 -8.73 11.00 4.72
N GLU A 92 -9.03 9.91 5.43
CA GLU A 92 -8.13 9.36 6.44
C GLU A 92 -7.61 8.01 5.97
N LEU A 93 -6.29 7.86 5.92
CA LEU A 93 -5.61 6.63 5.48
C LEU A 93 -4.77 6.11 6.64
N TYR A 94 -4.88 4.82 6.94
CA TYR A 94 -4.02 4.17 7.92
C TYR A 94 -3.00 3.30 7.19
N PRO A 95 -1.73 3.76 7.08
CA PRO A 95 -0.68 3.03 6.40
C PRO A 95 -0.50 1.61 6.95
N ALA A 96 -0.18 0.67 6.06
CA ALA A 96 0.08 -0.71 6.46
C ALA A 96 1.42 -0.88 7.21
N TYR A 97 2.32 0.10 7.11
CA TYR A 97 3.67 0.08 7.69
C TYR A 97 3.82 0.92 8.97
N ASP A 98 2.81 1.68 9.37
CA ASP A 98 2.90 2.65 10.47
C ASP A 98 1.91 2.32 11.61
N GLU A 99 2.08 2.98 12.75
CA GLU A 99 1.14 2.96 13.88
C GLU A 99 0.25 4.20 13.90
N LEU A 100 0.65 5.26 13.18
CA LEU A 100 -0.11 6.49 13.03
C LEU A 100 -0.84 6.50 11.68
N ALA A 101 -1.96 7.21 11.62
CA ALA A 101 -2.72 7.40 10.39
C ALA A 101 -2.48 8.80 9.83
N TYR A 102 -2.83 8.99 8.57
CA TYR A 102 -2.76 10.25 7.87
C TYR A 102 -4.17 10.81 7.68
N ARG A 103 -4.31 12.11 7.83
CA ARG A 103 -5.50 12.88 7.49
C ARG A 103 -5.15 13.85 6.38
N ILE A 104 -5.87 13.74 5.27
CA ILE A 104 -5.73 14.55 4.07
C ILE A 104 -7.04 15.33 3.94
N GLN A 105 -6.97 16.65 4.07
CA GLN A 105 -8.12 17.53 3.90
C GLN A 105 -8.03 18.18 2.52
N LEU A 106 -9.09 18.04 1.76
CA LEU A 106 -9.24 18.62 0.43
C LEU A 106 -10.14 19.85 0.52
N PHE A 107 -9.91 20.81 -0.37
CA PHE A 107 -10.82 21.92 -0.64
C PHE A 107 -11.10 21.96 -2.14
N GLY A 108 -12.24 21.41 -2.55
CA GLY A 108 -12.46 21.10 -3.96
C GLY A 108 -11.45 20.04 -4.42
N ASP A 109 -10.61 20.41 -5.38
CA ASP A 109 -9.58 19.55 -5.95
C ASP A 109 -8.17 19.89 -5.44
N ASP A 110 -8.03 20.68 -4.36
CA ASP A 110 -6.73 21.03 -3.79
C ASP A 110 -6.51 20.37 -2.43
N ILE A 111 -5.29 19.88 -2.17
CA ILE A 111 -4.87 19.45 -0.83
C ILE A 111 -4.67 20.69 0.06
N GLU A 112 -5.63 20.95 0.95
CA GLU A 112 -5.59 22.09 1.86
C GLU A 112 -4.70 21.82 3.07
N ARG A 113 -4.73 20.60 3.61
CA ARG A 113 -3.99 20.26 4.84
C ARG A 113 -3.64 18.78 4.92
N LEU A 114 -2.43 18.51 5.41
CA LEU A 114 -1.96 17.16 5.73
C LEU A 114 -1.62 17.08 7.22
N ALA A 115 -2.03 15.99 7.87
CA ALA A 115 -1.76 15.77 9.28
C ALA A 115 -1.52 14.29 9.59
N ILE A 116 -0.68 14.04 10.59
CA ILE A 116 -0.52 12.75 11.23
C ILE A 116 -1.46 12.70 12.43
N ILE A 117 -2.25 11.63 12.53
CA ILE A 117 -3.30 11.48 13.54
C ILE A 117 -3.15 10.14 14.27
N ASN A 118 -3.66 10.11 15.50
CA ASN A 118 -3.86 8.84 16.21
C ASN A 118 -5.09 8.13 15.62
N PRO A 119 -4.97 6.89 15.10
CA PRO A 119 -6.07 6.22 14.39
C PRO A 119 -7.26 5.85 15.28
N LEU A 120 -7.04 5.69 16.59
CA LEU A 120 -8.08 5.31 17.55
C LEU A 120 -8.88 6.51 18.06
N THR A 121 -8.18 7.59 18.41
CA THR A 121 -8.80 8.79 19.00
C THR A 121 -9.17 9.85 17.96
N GLY A 122 -8.56 9.81 16.78
CA GLY A 122 -8.69 10.84 15.75
C GLY A 122 -7.97 12.15 16.09
N ALA A 123 -7.23 12.21 17.20
CA ALA A 123 -6.48 13.39 17.61
C ALA A 123 -5.32 13.66 16.64
N THR A 124 -5.18 14.92 16.21
CA THR A 124 -4.01 15.37 15.45
C THR A 124 -2.78 15.37 16.34
N ILE A 125 -1.73 14.71 15.86
CA ILE A 125 -0.42 14.66 16.52
C ILE A 125 0.46 15.77 15.96
N GLU A 126 0.52 15.87 14.63
CA GLU A 126 1.37 16.81 13.92
C GLU A 126 0.74 17.19 12.58
N GLU A 127 0.98 18.42 12.14
CA GLU A 127 0.68 18.88 10.78
C GLU A 127 1.97 18.89 9.97
N THR A 128 1.87 18.53 8.70
CA THR A 128 3.02 18.44 7.80
C THR A 128 2.68 19.04 6.45
N GLU A 129 3.67 19.57 5.76
CA GLU A 129 3.53 20.09 4.40
C GLU A 129 3.54 18.96 3.34
N GLN A 130 4.03 17.79 3.72
CA GLN A 130 4.28 16.68 2.79
C GLN A 130 4.12 15.32 3.46
N LEU A 131 3.53 14.36 2.72
CA LEU A 131 3.40 12.95 3.10
C LEU A 131 3.74 12.04 1.93
N TYR A 132 4.35 10.90 2.25
CA TYR A 132 4.56 9.81 1.30
C TYR A 132 3.70 8.62 1.67
N VAL A 133 2.91 8.14 0.72
CA VAL A 133 2.10 6.93 0.89
C VAL A 133 2.75 5.79 0.10
N TYR A 134 3.27 4.81 0.84
CA TYR A 134 3.84 3.59 0.26
C TYR A 134 2.78 2.51 0.07
N PRO A 135 2.99 1.55 -0.86
CA PRO A 135 2.08 0.43 -1.03
C PRO A 135 1.79 -0.36 0.25
N ALA A 136 0.55 -0.83 0.38
CA ALA A 136 0.11 -1.66 1.50
C ALA A 136 0.65 -3.11 1.45
N VAL A 137 1.26 -3.51 0.33
CA VAL A 137 1.85 -4.85 0.10
C VAL A 137 3.21 -4.74 -0.60
N HIS A 138 4.03 -5.78 -0.52
CA HIS A 138 5.35 -5.83 -1.18
C HIS A 138 5.30 -6.10 -2.69
N TYR A 139 4.15 -6.50 -3.23
CA TYR A 139 3.99 -6.86 -4.64
C TYR A 139 2.96 -5.93 -5.28
N VAL A 140 3.45 -4.80 -5.79
CA VAL A 140 2.63 -3.96 -6.67
C VAL A 140 3.05 -4.23 -8.10
N MET A 141 2.07 -4.50 -8.94
CA MET A 141 2.26 -4.66 -10.38
C MET A 141 1.35 -3.68 -11.12
N PRO A 142 1.88 -2.96 -12.13
CA PRO A 142 1.04 -2.20 -13.05
C PRO A 142 0.01 -3.10 -13.74
N GLN A 143 -1.19 -2.57 -13.97
CA GLN A 143 -2.29 -3.28 -14.60
C GLN A 143 -1.89 -3.95 -15.93
N GLU A 144 -1.12 -3.26 -16.76
CA GLU A 144 -0.59 -3.78 -18.03
C GLU A 144 0.23 -5.07 -17.84
N ARG A 145 1.05 -5.15 -16.79
CA ARG A 145 1.83 -6.35 -16.48
C ARG A 145 0.94 -7.49 -16.00
N VAL A 146 -0.12 -7.18 -15.27
CA VAL A 146 -1.11 -8.18 -14.83
C VAL A 146 -1.78 -8.81 -16.04
N GLU A 147 -2.18 -8.02 -17.03
CA GLU A 147 -2.82 -8.52 -18.25
C GLU A 147 -1.89 -9.45 -19.06
N ILE A 148 -0.62 -9.06 -19.22
CA ILE A 148 0.40 -9.88 -19.87
C ILE A 148 0.61 -11.19 -19.10
N ALA A 149 0.72 -11.13 -17.78
CA ALA A 149 0.91 -12.30 -16.93
C ALA A 149 -0.29 -13.26 -17.00
N VAL A 150 -1.51 -12.73 -16.99
CA VAL A 150 -2.72 -13.56 -17.12
C VAL A 150 -2.76 -14.26 -18.48
N ALA A 151 -2.36 -13.58 -19.56
CA ALA A 151 -2.28 -14.19 -20.88
C ALA A 151 -1.24 -15.32 -20.93
N SER A 152 -0.03 -15.10 -20.41
CA SER A 152 1.03 -16.11 -20.40
C SER A 152 0.69 -17.32 -19.53
N ILE A 153 0.06 -17.11 -18.37
CA ILE A 153 -0.39 -18.20 -17.47
C ILE A 153 -1.44 -19.06 -18.17
N LYS A 154 -2.37 -18.46 -18.93
CA LYS A 154 -3.37 -19.20 -19.70
C LYS A 154 -2.73 -20.04 -20.79
N GLU A 155 -1.77 -19.48 -21.51
CA GLU A 155 -1.04 -20.21 -22.54
C GLU A 155 -0.26 -21.40 -21.96
N GLU A 156 0.49 -21.18 -20.87
CA GLU A 156 1.22 -22.25 -20.17
C GLU A 156 0.27 -23.34 -19.65
N LEU A 157 -0.88 -22.95 -19.09
CA LEU A 157 -1.91 -23.88 -18.63
C LEU A 157 -2.44 -24.76 -19.77
N GLU A 158 -2.74 -24.17 -20.93
CA GLU A 158 -3.20 -24.92 -22.10
C GLU A 158 -2.16 -25.93 -22.59
N GLN A 159 -0.89 -25.51 -22.67
CA GLN A 159 0.22 -26.38 -23.04
C GLN A 159 0.37 -27.54 -22.05
N ARG A 160 0.34 -27.23 -20.75
CA ARG A 160 0.50 -28.24 -19.69
C ARG A 160 -0.66 -29.23 -19.65
N LEU A 161 -1.89 -28.76 -19.85
CA LEU A 161 -3.07 -29.63 -19.94
C LEU A 161 -2.98 -30.56 -21.15
N MET A 162 -2.51 -30.07 -22.30
CA MET A 162 -2.32 -30.91 -23.48
C MET A 162 -1.27 -32.00 -23.23
N GLU A 163 -0.15 -31.66 -22.59
CA GLU A 163 0.90 -32.60 -22.24
C GLU A 163 0.40 -33.70 -21.28
N LEU A 164 -0.30 -33.31 -20.21
CA LEU A 164 -0.83 -34.24 -19.21
C LEU A 164 -1.88 -35.18 -19.81
N ARG A 165 -2.80 -34.66 -20.63
CA ARG A 165 -3.79 -35.48 -21.34
C ARG A 165 -3.14 -36.49 -22.28
N ARG A 166 -2.06 -36.11 -22.98
CA ARG A 166 -1.28 -37.03 -23.83
C ARG A 166 -0.60 -38.13 -23.01
N GLN A 167 -0.27 -37.86 -21.75
CA GLN A 167 0.28 -38.84 -20.80
C GLN A 167 -0.80 -39.68 -20.09
N GLY A 168 -2.09 -39.47 -20.39
CA GLY A 168 -3.20 -40.15 -19.73
C GLY A 168 -3.40 -39.77 -18.26
N LYS A 169 -2.94 -38.58 -17.86
CA LYS A 169 -3.11 -38.00 -16.53
C LYS A 169 -4.19 -36.93 -16.51
#